data_AF-A0A0G0I5Z7-F1
#
_entry.id   AF-A0A0G0I5Z7-F1
#
_cell.length_a   1.000
_cell.length_b   1.000
_cell.length_c   1.000
_cell.angle_alpha   90.00
_cell.angle_beta   90.00
_cell.angle_gamma   90.00
#
_symmetry.space_group_name_H-M   'P 1'
#
loop_
_entity.id
_entity.type
_entity.pdbx_description
1 polymer ?
#
loop_
_entity_poly.entity_id
_entity_poly.type
_entity_poly.pdbx_seq_one_letter_code
_entity_poly.pdbx_strand_id
1 'polypeptide(L)'
;MTLDMKSTDEKKITAPSIPLELEKPQKKKMKKWVKFVIIGVIVLILGGIGFGVYKGLAIFQKIGLKFDTGALSLTNVEPELQKDSTGKYTNFLIIGIDTRGTTDGLNTDTLILASYNYDTHNVVMVSIPRDLSVEIGKDSKWYNKINAVYAFTKEESDDTKGLQELQRTVEELTGTEIQYYAMVNFDGFTQVVDAVGGVDINVENSFTDYTYPLGNGYQTVSFKAGIQHMNGDTALKYARSRHSSDNNEGSDFMRGTRS
;
A
#
# COMPACT_ATOMS: atom_id res chain seq x y z
N MET A 1 -84.82 17.71 -49.91
CA MET A 1 -85.15 18.26 -48.58
C MET A 1 -84.39 17.42 -47.57
N THR A 2 -83.22 17.89 -47.17
CA THR A 2 -82.31 17.25 -46.20
C THR A 2 -82.78 17.55 -44.79
N LEU A 3 -82.94 16.53 -43.95
CA LEU A 3 -83.13 16.70 -42.51
C LEU A 3 -82.21 15.75 -41.75
N ASP A 4 -81.65 16.33 -40.69
CA ASP A 4 -80.48 15.96 -39.92
C ASP A 4 -80.51 14.64 -39.16
N MET A 5 -79.29 14.11 -39.00
CA MET A 5 -78.89 13.07 -38.06
C MET A 5 -79.26 13.40 -36.62
N LYS A 6 -79.74 12.40 -35.87
CA LYS A 6 -79.46 12.29 -34.43
C LYS A 6 -78.85 10.93 -34.14
N SER A 7 -77.54 10.99 -33.92
CA SER A 7 -76.69 9.97 -33.29
C SER A 7 -77.32 9.54 -31.97
N THR A 8 -77.49 8.23 -31.78
CA THR A 8 -77.96 7.65 -30.53
C THR A 8 -76.76 7.53 -29.59
N ASP A 9 -76.80 8.27 -28.48
CA ASP A 9 -75.75 8.38 -27.48
C ASP A 9 -75.38 7.02 -26.87
N GLU A 10 -74.09 6.67 -26.95
CA GLU A 10 -73.46 5.61 -26.17
C GLU A 10 -73.55 5.96 -24.67
N LYS A 11 -74.29 5.14 -23.92
CA LYS A 11 -74.26 5.17 -22.45
C LYS A 11 -72.85 4.78 -21.97
N LYS A 12 -72.04 5.78 -21.62
CA LYS A 12 -70.84 5.61 -20.80
C LYS A 12 -71.21 4.97 -19.46
N ILE A 13 -70.79 3.72 -19.27
CA ILE A 13 -70.77 3.07 -17.95
C ILE A 13 -69.59 3.68 -17.18
N THR A 14 -69.86 4.70 -16.37
CA THR A 14 -68.90 5.24 -15.40
C THR A 14 -68.73 4.23 -14.26
N ALA A 15 -67.53 3.63 -14.17
CA ALA A 15 -67.12 2.85 -13.00
C ALA A 15 -67.15 3.74 -11.73
N PRO A 16 -67.60 3.23 -10.57
CA PRO A 16 -67.58 4.00 -9.33
C PRO A 16 -66.12 4.24 -8.93
N SER A 17 -65.73 5.52 -8.85
CA SER A 17 -64.43 5.93 -8.32
C SER A 17 -64.40 5.73 -6.81
N ILE A 18 -63.86 4.60 -6.35
CA ILE A 18 -63.51 4.41 -4.94
C ILE A 18 -62.37 5.40 -4.65
N PRO A 19 -62.52 6.35 -3.70
CA PRO A 19 -61.41 7.18 -3.27
C PRO A 19 -60.38 6.27 -2.60
N LEU A 20 -59.23 6.06 -3.24
CA LEU A 20 -58.05 5.48 -2.60
C LEU A 20 -57.51 6.51 -1.63
N GLU A 21 -58.08 6.55 -0.42
CA GLU A 21 -57.49 7.28 0.69
C GLU A 21 -56.26 6.50 1.14
N LEU A 22 -55.11 6.90 0.59
CA LEU A 22 -53.81 6.40 1.01
C LEU A 22 -53.62 6.74 2.49
N GLU A 23 -53.78 5.75 3.35
CA GLU A 23 -53.52 5.87 4.78
C GLU A 23 -52.05 6.30 4.95
N LYS A 24 -51.82 7.56 5.33
CA LYS A 24 -50.46 8.10 5.52
C LYS A 24 -49.78 7.26 6.61
N PRO A 25 -48.56 6.73 6.39
CA PRO A 25 -47.89 5.92 7.40
C PRO A 25 -47.71 6.76 8.66
N GLN A 26 -48.35 6.34 9.75
CA GLN A 26 -48.22 7.01 11.04
C GLN A 26 -46.76 6.94 11.48
N LYS A 27 -46.08 8.09 11.50
CA LYS A 27 -44.71 8.20 12.03
C LYS A 27 -44.72 7.85 13.52
N LYS A 28 -44.38 6.59 13.86
CA LYS A 28 -44.19 6.16 15.25
C LYS A 28 -43.15 7.07 15.90
N LYS A 29 -43.58 7.87 16.88
CA LYS A 29 -42.69 8.73 17.67
C LYS A 29 -41.73 7.83 18.44
N MET A 30 -40.45 7.80 18.02
CA MET A 30 -39.41 7.06 18.74
C MET A 30 -39.35 7.54 20.20
N LYS A 31 -39.37 6.58 21.13
CA LYS A 31 -39.25 6.86 22.57
C LYS A 31 -37.93 7.59 22.82
N LYS A 32 -37.93 8.63 23.66
CA LYS A 32 -36.76 9.53 23.86
C LYS A 32 -35.45 8.78 24.17
N TRP A 33 -35.52 7.65 24.90
CA TRP A 33 -34.36 6.81 25.22
C TRP A 33 -33.68 6.16 23.99
N VAL A 34 -34.44 5.82 22.94
CA VAL A 34 -33.89 5.26 21.70
C VAL A 34 -33.03 6.29 20.95
N LYS A 35 -33.39 7.58 21.03
CA LYS A 35 -32.56 8.66 20.48
C LYS A 35 -31.23 8.79 21.23
N PHE A 36 -31.25 8.65 22.56
CA PHE A 36 -30.01 8.70 23.36
C PHE A 36 -29.09 7.51 23.08
N VAL A 37 -29.65 6.31 22.85
CA VAL A 37 -28.86 5.13 22.47
C VAL A 37 -28.21 5.32 21.10
N ILE A 38 -28.94 5.84 20.11
CA ILE A 38 -28.39 6.11 18.76
C ILE A 38 -27.28 7.17 18.82
N ILE A 39 -27.47 8.24 19.61
CA ILE A 39 -26.44 9.26 19.81
C ILE A 39 -25.20 8.66 20.47
N GLY A 40 -25.36 7.80 21.49
CA GLY A 40 -24.24 7.11 22.13
C GLY A 40 -23.45 6.21 21.17
N VAL A 41 -24.14 5.47 20.29
CA VAL A 41 -23.50 4.64 19.26
C VAL A 41 -22.76 5.49 18.23
N ILE A 42 -23.33 6.61 17.80
CA ILE A 42 -22.66 7.54 16.87
C ILE A 42 -21.40 8.14 17.52
N VAL A 43 -21.46 8.54 18.79
CA VAL A 43 -20.29 9.06 19.52
C VAL A 43 -19.21 7.99 19.67
N LEU A 44 -19.57 6.73 19.92
CA LEU A 44 -18.63 5.61 19.97
C LEU A 44 -17.97 5.33 18.61
N ILE A 45 -18.75 5.38 17.52
CA ILE A 45 -18.22 5.21 16.16
C ILE A 45 -17.29 6.38 15.79
N LEU A 46 -17.69 7.62 16.06
CA LEU A 46 -16.86 8.80 15.82
C LEU A 46 -15.60 8.81 16.68
N GLY A 47 -15.70 8.36 17.93
CA GLY A 47 -14.55 8.18 18.82
C GLY A 47 -13.60 7.08 18.34
N GLY A 48 -14.13 5.97 17.82
CA GLY A 48 -13.34 4.89 17.23
C GLY A 48 -12.64 5.32 15.94
N ILE A 49 -13.33 6.03 15.06
CA ILE A 49 -12.75 6.61 13.83
C ILE A 49 -11.68 7.65 14.21
N GLY A 50 -11.96 8.55 15.15
CA GLY A 50 -11.00 9.55 15.62
C GLY A 50 -9.76 8.91 16.27
N PHE A 51 -9.93 7.83 17.02
CA PHE A 51 -8.83 7.07 17.60
C PHE A 51 -8.00 6.34 16.53
N GLY A 52 -8.66 5.77 15.52
CA GLY A 52 -8.01 5.15 14.37
C GLY A 52 -7.20 6.16 13.55
N VAL A 53 -7.76 7.34 13.28
CA VAL A 53 -7.06 8.45 12.62
C VAL A 53 -5.90 8.96 13.47
N TYR A 54 -6.08 9.11 14.79
CA TYR A 54 -5.00 9.51 15.71
C TYR A 54 -3.84 8.51 15.72
N LYS A 55 -4.15 7.21 15.81
CA LYS A 55 -3.15 6.13 15.72
C LYS A 55 -2.49 6.09 14.36
N GLY A 56 -3.26 6.23 13.28
CA GLY A 56 -2.77 6.32 11.90
C GLY A 56 -1.79 7.47 11.73
N LEU A 57 -2.15 8.68 12.15
CA LEU A 57 -1.28 9.85 12.13
C LEU A 57 -0.05 9.71 13.04
N ALA A 58 -0.17 9.07 14.19
CA ALA A 58 0.96 8.82 15.09
C ALA A 58 1.95 7.79 14.51
N ILE A 59 1.46 6.77 13.79
CA ILE A 59 2.27 5.82 13.03
C ILE A 59 2.92 6.54 11.84
N PHE A 60 2.16 7.39 11.15
CA PHE A 60 2.60 8.19 10.01
C PHE A 60 3.72 9.18 10.36
N GLN A 61 3.64 9.83 11.52
CA GLN A 61 4.70 10.70 12.04
C GLN A 61 5.94 9.92 12.46
N LYS A 62 5.79 8.69 12.95
CA LYS A 62 6.93 7.80 13.25
C LYS A 62 7.65 7.27 12.01
N ILE A 63 6.96 7.23 10.86
CA ILE A 63 7.50 6.82 9.55
C ILE A 63 8.24 8.00 8.85
N GLY A 64 8.26 9.21 9.43
CA GLY A 64 9.07 10.33 8.91
C GLY A 64 8.48 11.06 7.70
N LEU A 65 7.25 10.76 7.30
CA LEU A 65 6.52 11.47 6.25
C LEU A 65 6.00 12.81 6.79
N LYS A 66 6.71 13.91 6.49
CA LYS A 66 6.26 15.27 6.80
C LYS A 66 5.31 15.76 5.71
N PHE A 67 4.01 15.73 5.97
CA PHE A 67 3.04 16.47 5.15
C PHE A 67 2.90 17.88 5.71
N ASP A 68 3.12 18.87 4.84
CA ASP A 68 2.89 20.27 5.17
C ASP A 68 1.38 20.50 5.34
N THR A 69 0.96 20.73 6.59
CA THR A 69 -0.43 21.01 6.97
C THR A 69 -0.96 22.33 6.38
N GLY A 70 -0.12 23.12 5.69
CA GLY A 70 -0.54 24.27 4.88
C GLY A 70 -1.31 23.91 3.60
N ALA A 71 -1.21 22.67 3.12
CA ALA A 71 -1.89 22.21 1.90
C ALA A 71 -3.37 21.79 2.11
N LEU A 72 -3.91 21.93 3.32
CA LEU A 72 -5.32 21.65 3.63
C LEU A 72 -6.27 22.82 3.29
N SER A 73 -5.82 23.81 2.52
CA SER A 73 -6.64 24.93 2.05
C SER A 73 -7.04 24.81 0.57
N LEU A 74 -8.31 24.45 0.37
CA LEU A 74 -9.18 24.95 -0.71
C LEU A 74 -8.84 24.60 -2.17
N THR A 75 -8.29 23.42 -2.42
CA THR A 75 -8.43 22.82 -3.75
C THR A 75 -8.69 21.32 -3.58
N ASN A 76 -9.86 20.85 -4.03
CA ASN A 76 -10.13 19.42 -4.29
C ASN A 76 -9.30 18.98 -5.50
N VAL A 77 -7.99 19.22 -5.48
CA VAL A 77 -7.07 18.59 -6.40
C VAL A 77 -6.71 17.30 -5.67
N GLU A 78 -7.34 16.19 -6.07
CA GLU A 78 -6.76 14.89 -5.76
C GLU A 78 -5.28 14.98 -6.13
N PRO A 79 -4.36 14.65 -5.22
CA PRO A 79 -2.94 14.72 -5.52
C PRO A 79 -2.65 13.76 -6.68
N GLU A 80 -2.62 14.30 -7.90
CA GLU A 80 -2.21 13.55 -9.08
C GLU A 80 -0.73 13.26 -8.91
N LEU A 81 -0.37 11.98 -8.90
CA LEU A 81 1.03 11.59 -8.76
C LEU A 81 1.82 12.21 -9.92
N GLN A 82 3.03 12.66 -9.63
CA GLN A 82 3.93 13.16 -10.66
C GLN A 82 4.21 12.05 -11.66
N LYS A 83 4.06 12.39 -12.94
CA LYS A 83 4.34 11.49 -14.06
C LYS A 83 5.77 11.71 -14.55
N ASP A 84 6.31 10.70 -15.20
CA ASP A 84 7.54 10.78 -15.95
C ASP A 84 7.44 11.79 -17.11
N SER A 85 8.56 12.08 -17.77
CA SER A 85 8.61 12.99 -18.92
C SER A 85 7.73 12.56 -20.09
N THR A 86 7.38 11.27 -20.18
CA THR A 86 6.44 10.77 -21.19
C THR A 86 4.97 11.00 -20.82
N GLY A 87 4.69 11.31 -19.55
CA GLY A 87 3.35 11.52 -19.02
C GLY A 87 2.53 10.22 -18.87
N LYS A 88 3.19 9.05 -18.95
CA LYS A 88 2.52 7.75 -19.00
C LYS A 88 2.75 6.90 -17.77
N TYR A 89 3.85 7.14 -17.07
CA TYR A 89 4.28 6.32 -15.95
C TYR A 89 4.48 7.18 -14.71
N THR A 90 4.23 6.58 -13.54
CA THR A 90 4.81 7.06 -12.29
C THR A 90 5.65 5.93 -11.70
N ASN A 91 6.92 6.20 -11.47
CA ASN A 91 7.89 5.23 -10.98
C ASN A 91 8.28 5.52 -9.53
N PHE A 92 8.33 4.44 -8.74
CA PHE A 92 8.66 4.43 -7.33
C PHE A 92 9.86 3.52 -7.09
N LEU A 93 10.86 4.01 -6.36
CA LEU A 93 11.96 3.20 -5.86
C LEU A 93 11.69 2.80 -4.41
N ILE A 94 11.45 1.52 -4.17
CA ILE A 94 11.26 0.97 -2.83
C ILE A 94 12.60 0.41 -2.35
N ILE A 95 13.04 0.88 -1.20
CA ILE A 95 14.36 0.60 -0.63
C ILE A 95 14.17 -0.09 0.72
N GLY A 96 14.47 -1.38 0.78
CA GLY A 96 14.49 -2.15 2.01
C GLY A 96 15.83 -2.01 2.73
N ILE A 97 15.82 -1.55 3.99
CA ILE A 97 17.02 -1.47 4.83
C ILE A 97 16.95 -2.42 6.02
N ASP A 98 18.05 -3.14 6.26
CA ASP A 98 18.22 -3.97 7.45
C ASP A 98 18.82 -3.13 8.58
N THR A 99 17.94 -2.54 9.40
CA THR A 99 18.34 -1.77 10.59
C THR A 99 18.39 -2.65 11.83
N ARG A 100 19.08 -3.79 11.78
CA ARG A 100 19.41 -4.51 13.02
C ARG A 100 20.45 -3.70 13.78
N GLY A 101 19.99 -3.07 14.85
CA GLY A 101 20.69 -2.03 15.60
C GLY A 101 22.15 -2.35 15.91
N THR A 102 23.05 -1.75 15.15
CA THR A 102 24.35 -1.20 15.53
C THR A 102 24.81 -0.34 14.35
N THR A 103 25.52 0.72 14.66
CA THR A 103 25.84 1.89 13.84
C THR A 103 26.68 1.65 12.56
N ASP A 104 26.88 0.40 12.11
CA ASP A 104 28.00 0.02 11.23
C ASP A 104 27.66 -0.60 9.87
N GLY A 105 26.41 -0.49 9.39
CA GLY A 105 26.15 -0.88 8.00
C GLY A 105 24.71 -0.82 7.56
N LEU A 106 24.28 0.34 7.05
CA LEU A 106 23.00 0.50 6.36
C LEU A 106 23.10 -0.02 4.92
N ASN A 107 23.31 -1.31 4.75
CA ASN A 107 23.20 -1.92 3.43
C ASN A 107 21.73 -2.01 3.03
N THR A 108 21.44 -1.60 1.80
CA THR A 108 20.10 -1.80 1.22
C THR A 108 19.97 -3.26 0.82
N ASP A 109 19.07 -3.98 1.47
CA ASP A 109 18.90 -5.42 1.26
C ASP A 109 17.97 -5.72 0.09
N THR A 110 17.05 -4.80 -0.19
CA THR A 110 16.04 -4.92 -1.25
C THR A 110 15.91 -3.60 -2.00
N LEU A 111 15.95 -3.67 -3.34
CA LEU A 111 15.66 -2.54 -4.22
C LEU A 111 14.59 -3.00 -5.21
N ILE A 112 13.43 -2.35 -5.22
CA ILE A 112 12.34 -2.67 -6.14
C ILE A 112 11.96 -1.38 -6.88
N LEU A 113 12.01 -1.45 -8.20
CA LEU A 113 11.44 -0.42 -9.07
C LEU A 113 9.99 -0.80 -9.38
N ALA A 114 9.05 -0.01 -8.88
CA ALA A 114 7.64 -0.15 -9.19
C ALA A 114 7.22 0.94 -10.19
N SER A 115 6.52 0.56 -11.25
CA SER A 115 6.03 1.46 -12.29
C SER A 115 4.53 1.30 -12.43
N TYR A 116 3.79 2.39 -12.26
CA TYR A 116 2.36 2.46 -12.53
C TYR A 116 2.14 3.07 -13.92
N ASN A 117 1.44 2.34 -14.79
CA ASN A 117 1.12 2.78 -16.15
C ASN A 117 -0.32 3.33 -16.20
N TYR A 118 -0.47 4.61 -16.56
CA TYR A 118 -1.78 5.28 -16.64
C TYR A 118 -2.63 4.85 -17.84
N ASP A 119 -2.03 4.33 -18.91
CA ASP A 119 -2.77 3.85 -20.09
C ASP A 119 -3.45 2.50 -19.78
N THR A 120 -2.74 1.59 -19.09
CA THR A 120 -3.19 0.21 -18.83
C THR A 120 -3.72 -0.01 -17.41
N HIS A 121 -3.51 0.93 -16.50
CA HIS A 121 -3.86 0.85 -15.08
C HIS A 121 -3.20 -0.33 -14.34
N ASN A 122 -2.03 -0.78 -14.82
CA ASN A 122 -1.27 -1.87 -14.23
C ASN A 122 -0.07 -1.33 -13.45
N VAL A 123 0.31 -2.06 -12.39
CA VAL A 123 1.58 -1.87 -11.67
C VAL A 123 2.51 -3.01 -12.06
N VAL A 124 3.72 -2.67 -12.48
CA VAL A 124 4.81 -3.63 -12.69
C VAL A 124 5.88 -3.37 -11.64
N MET A 125 6.35 -4.42 -10.98
CA MET A 125 7.44 -4.34 -10.01
C MET A 125 8.61 -5.19 -10.49
N VAL A 126 9.81 -4.63 -10.44
CA VAL A 126 11.05 -5.30 -10.83
C VAL A 126 12.05 -5.17 -9.70
N SER A 127 12.47 -6.32 -9.16
CA SER A 127 13.52 -6.40 -8.15
C SER A 127 14.89 -6.19 -8.80
N ILE A 128 15.67 -5.24 -8.27
CA ILE A 128 17.03 -4.95 -8.71
C ILE A 128 18.00 -5.76 -7.85
N PRO A 129 18.82 -6.66 -8.42
CA PRO A 129 19.76 -7.45 -7.66
C PRO A 129 20.80 -6.58 -6.94
N ARG A 130 20.89 -6.75 -5.62
CA ARG A 130 21.73 -5.94 -4.71
C ARG A 130 23.23 -5.96 -5.04
N ASP A 131 23.70 -7.02 -5.69
CA ASP A 131 25.11 -7.27 -6.00
C ASP A 131 25.51 -6.76 -7.41
N LEU A 132 24.60 -6.05 -8.11
CA LEU A 132 24.93 -5.43 -9.41
C LEU A 132 26.04 -4.40 -9.24
N SER A 133 27.09 -4.53 -10.06
CA SER A 133 28.15 -3.55 -10.15
C SER A 133 27.67 -2.34 -10.94
N VAL A 134 27.62 -1.18 -10.30
CA VAL A 134 27.14 0.09 -10.85
C VAL A 134 28.19 1.16 -10.69
N GLU A 135 28.07 2.19 -11.52
CA GLU A 135 28.91 3.38 -11.46
C GLU A 135 28.31 4.39 -10.48
N ILE A 136 29.13 4.91 -9.58
CA ILE A 136 28.75 5.79 -8.47
C ILE A 136 29.56 7.08 -8.57
N GLY A 137 28.93 8.20 -8.24
CA GLY A 137 29.54 9.53 -8.25
C GLY A 137 29.39 10.24 -9.59
N LYS A 138 28.90 11.47 -9.54
CA LYS A 138 28.75 12.34 -10.71
C LYS A 138 30.09 12.91 -11.20
N ASP A 139 30.95 13.34 -10.27
CA ASP A 139 32.21 14.04 -10.59
C ASP A 139 33.45 13.14 -10.50
N SER A 140 33.45 12.17 -9.58
CA SER A 140 34.50 11.14 -9.45
C SER A 140 33.84 9.78 -9.56
N LYS A 141 33.84 9.21 -10.77
CA LYS A 141 33.19 7.94 -11.08
C LYS A 141 33.98 6.76 -10.53
N TRP A 142 33.32 5.88 -9.79
CA TRP A 142 33.91 4.64 -9.27
C TRP A 142 32.87 3.52 -9.27
N TYR A 143 33.30 2.27 -9.23
CA TYR A 143 32.41 1.11 -9.31
C TYR A 143 32.24 0.42 -7.96
N ASN A 144 31.00 0.11 -7.61
CA ASN A 144 30.69 -0.77 -6.48
C ASN A 144 29.35 -1.48 -6.68
N LYS A 145 29.01 -2.38 -5.77
CA LYS A 145 27.70 -2.99 -5.68
C LYS A 145 26.63 -1.93 -5.37
N ILE A 146 25.50 -2.01 -6.06
CA ILE A 146 24.40 -1.05 -5.91
C ILE A 146 23.89 -0.96 -4.48
N ASN A 147 23.93 -2.07 -3.73
CA ASN A 147 23.46 -2.09 -2.35
C ASN A 147 24.24 -1.19 -1.39
N ALA A 148 25.47 -0.87 -1.74
CA ALA A 148 26.36 -0.07 -0.93
C ALA A 148 26.29 1.43 -1.26
N VAL A 149 25.66 1.81 -2.39
CA VAL A 149 25.58 3.21 -2.85
C VAL A 149 25.07 4.12 -1.74
N TYR A 150 23.92 3.80 -1.16
CA TYR A 150 23.34 4.56 -0.06
C TYR A 150 24.29 4.68 1.14
N ALA A 151 24.92 3.57 1.55
CA ALA A 151 25.82 3.55 2.69
C ALA A 151 27.09 4.42 2.48
N PHE A 152 27.62 4.45 1.25
CA PHE A 152 28.83 5.22 0.91
C PHE A 152 28.58 6.71 0.69
N THR A 153 27.35 7.08 0.34
CA THR A 153 27.02 8.43 -0.10
C THR A 153 26.12 9.17 0.87
N LYS A 154 25.59 8.49 1.90
CA LYS A 154 24.93 9.13 3.04
C LYS A 154 25.92 10.00 3.81
N GLU A 155 25.49 11.20 4.18
CA GLU A 155 26.23 12.06 5.10
C GLU A 155 25.58 11.97 6.49
N GLU A 156 26.37 12.03 7.57
CA GLU A 156 25.84 11.91 8.94
C GLU A 156 24.76 12.96 9.28
N SER A 157 24.81 14.12 8.61
CA SER A 157 23.86 15.21 8.80
C SER A 157 22.64 15.16 7.88
N ASP A 158 22.69 14.40 6.78
CA ASP A 158 21.63 14.38 5.76
C ASP A 158 21.61 13.07 4.95
N ASP A 159 20.65 12.21 5.28
CA ASP A 159 20.40 10.95 4.56
C ASP A 159 19.87 11.17 3.13
N THR A 160 19.37 12.38 2.81
CA THR A 160 18.77 12.69 1.51
C THR A 160 19.78 12.55 0.37
N LYS A 161 21.04 12.91 0.60
CA LYS A 161 22.10 12.78 -0.40
C LYS A 161 22.33 11.34 -0.82
N GLY A 162 22.36 10.42 0.16
CA GLY A 162 22.55 9.01 -0.12
C GLY A 162 21.38 8.41 -0.92
N LEU A 163 20.15 8.86 -0.62
CA LEU A 163 18.95 8.46 -1.34
C LEU A 163 18.91 9.01 -2.76
N GLN A 164 19.28 10.27 -2.96
CA GLN A 164 19.36 10.90 -4.28
C GLN A 164 20.39 10.23 -5.18
N GLU A 165 21.55 9.86 -4.62
CA GLU A 165 22.60 9.20 -5.38
C GLU A 165 22.22 7.76 -5.75
N LEU A 166 21.56 7.04 -4.84
CA LEU A 166 20.99 5.72 -5.14
C LEU A 166 19.90 5.83 -6.21
N GLN A 167 18.99 6.81 -6.11
CA GLN A 167 17.98 7.07 -7.13
C GLN A 167 18.64 7.31 -8.50
N ARG A 168 19.58 8.26 -8.59
CA ARG A 168 20.32 8.56 -9.82
C ARG A 168 20.96 7.31 -10.42
N THR A 169 21.59 6.50 -9.57
CA THR A 169 22.25 5.25 -10.00
C THR A 169 21.26 4.25 -10.59
N VAL A 170 20.06 4.14 -10.02
CA VAL A 170 18.99 3.28 -10.56
C VAL A 170 18.42 3.86 -11.86
N GLU A 171 18.22 5.17 -11.94
CA GLU A 171 17.76 5.85 -13.17
C GLU A 171 18.75 5.61 -14.32
N GLU A 172 20.06 5.73 -14.06
CA GLU A 172 21.11 5.46 -15.06
C GLU A 172 21.18 3.99 -15.47
N LEU A 173 21.00 3.07 -14.51
CA LEU A 173 21.00 1.63 -14.77
C LEU A 173 19.79 1.19 -15.62
N THR A 174 18.61 1.76 -15.35
CA THR A 174 17.33 1.31 -15.93
C THR A 174 16.84 2.17 -17.08
N GLY A 175 17.39 3.37 -17.25
CA GLY A 175 16.89 4.38 -18.18
C GLY A 175 15.49 4.91 -17.83
N THR A 176 15.04 4.70 -16.60
CA THR A 176 13.68 5.05 -16.14
C THR A 176 13.75 6.20 -15.15
N GLU A 177 12.95 7.24 -15.37
CA GLU A 177 12.86 8.39 -14.45
C GLU A 177 12.08 8.02 -13.19
N ILE A 178 12.60 8.32 -12.01
CA ILE A 178 11.99 7.96 -10.73
C ILE A 178 11.41 9.21 -10.07
N GLN A 179 10.10 9.23 -9.82
CA GLN A 179 9.44 10.40 -9.22
C GLN A 179 9.42 10.33 -7.69
N TYR A 180 9.44 9.11 -7.14
CA TYR A 180 9.30 8.88 -5.71
C TYR A 180 10.23 7.78 -5.24
N TYR A 181 10.70 7.88 -4.00
CA TYR A 181 11.36 6.80 -3.31
C TYR A 181 10.75 6.61 -1.92
N ALA A 182 10.76 5.37 -1.44
CA ALA A 182 10.32 5.02 -0.11
C ALA A 182 11.34 4.09 0.53
N MET A 183 11.90 4.51 1.66
CA MET A 183 12.79 3.67 2.46
C MET A 183 11.97 2.99 3.55
N VAL A 184 12.01 1.66 3.57
CA VAL A 184 11.23 0.81 4.45
C VAL A 184 12.19 -0.06 5.25
N ASN A 185 12.16 0.09 6.57
CA ASN A 185 12.82 -0.86 7.46
C ASN A 185 11.86 -2.01 7.79
N PHE A 186 12.38 -3.05 8.46
CA PHE A 186 11.55 -4.20 8.82
C PHE A 186 10.34 -3.85 9.69
N ASP A 187 10.48 -2.90 10.61
CA ASP A 187 9.37 -2.43 11.44
C ASP A 187 8.29 -1.74 10.62
N GLY A 188 8.67 -0.97 9.59
CA GLY A 188 7.74 -0.33 8.66
C GLY A 188 7.01 -1.37 7.81
N PHE A 189 7.74 -2.38 7.32
CA PHE A 189 7.14 -3.49 6.57
C PHE A 189 6.08 -4.23 7.40
N THR A 190 6.42 -4.65 8.62
CA THR A 190 5.46 -5.39 9.47
C THR A 190 4.22 -4.56 9.78
N GLN A 191 4.40 -3.27 10.09
CA GLN A 191 3.30 -2.35 10.34
C GLN A 191 2.37 -2.17 9.14
N VAL A 192 2.91 -2.07 7.92
CA VAL A 192 2.11 -1.94 6.69
C VAL A 192 1.29 -3.21 6.45
N VAL A 193 1.91 -4.38 6.57
CA VAL A 193 1.22 -5.68 6.40
C VAL A 193 0.12 -5.86 7.45
N ASP A 194 0.41 -5.56 8.72
CA ASP A 194 -0.59 -5.67 9.79
C ASP A 194 -1.73 -4.65 9.62
N ALA A 195 -1.43 -3.46 9.11
CA ALA A 195 -2.44 -2.41 8.87
C ALA A 195 -3.43 -2.79 7.76
N VAL A 196 -3.00 -3.54 6.74
CA VAL A 196 -3.90 -4.06 5.69
C VAL A 196 -4.60 -5.37 6.08
N GLY A 197 -4.35 -5.87 7.30
CA GLY A 197 -4.98 -7.08 7.84
C GLY A 197 -4.28 -8.38 7.48
N GLY A 198 -2.99 -8.34 7.13
CA GLY A 198 -2.20 -9.49 6.69
C GLY A 198 -2.21 -9.69 5.17
N VAL A 199 -1.43 -10.65 4.69
CA VAL A 199 -1.30 -10.99 3.26
C VAL A 199 -1.50 -12.49 3.02
N ASP A 200 -2.19 -12.84 1.95
CA ASP A 200 -2.32 -14.23 1.51
C ASP A 200 -1.22 -14.57 0.50
N ILE A 201 -0.34 -15.48 0.86
CA ILE A 201 0.79 -15.91 0.03
C ILE A 201 0.61 -17.38 -0.33
N ASN A 202 0.70 -17.71 -1.62
CA ASN A 202 0.80 -19.09 -2.07
C ASN A 202 2.27 -19.54 -2.00
N VAL A 203 2.61 -20.29 -0.95
CA VAL A 203 3.94 -20.85 -0.76
C VAL A 203 4.11 -22.04 -1.71
N GLU A 204 5.07 -21.95 -2.63
CA GLU A 204 5.24 -22.97 -3.68
C GLU A 204 5.72 -24.31 -3.10
N ASN A 205 6.79 -24.29 -2.30
CA ASN A 205 7.32 -25.49 -1.63
C ASN A 205 7.35 -25.30 -0.11
N SER A 206 7.10 -26.40 0.62
CA SER A 206 7.32 -26.38 2.07
C SER A 206 8.82 -26.29 2.34
N PHE A 207 9.24 -25.47 3.28
CA PHE A 207 10.65 -25.36 3.66
C PHE A 207 10.81 -24.95 5.11
N THR A 208 11.92 -25.37 5.72
CA THR A 208 12.31 -24.97 7.07
C THR A 208 13.67 -24.29 7.03
N ASP A 209 13.78 -23.14 7.68
CA ASP A 209 15.02 -22.41 7.89
C ASP A 209 15.39 -22.54 9.35
N TYR A 210 16.42 -23.36 9.60
CA TYR A 210 16.88 -23.70 10.95
C TYR A 210 17.73 -22.60 11.58
N THR A 211 18.25 -21.68 10.77
CA THR A 211 19.21 -20.66 11.18
C THR A 211 18.70 -19.26 10.88
N TYR A 212 17.39 -19.02 11.03
CA TYR A 212 16.84 -17.68 10.87
C TYR A 212 17.37 -16.79 12.01
N PRO A 213 18.00 -15.65 11.71
CA PRO A 213 18.66 -14.83 12.73
C PRO A 213 17.65 -14.21 13.70
N LEU A 214 17.90 -14.33 15.00
CA LEU A 214 17.13 -13.71 16.07
C LEU A 214 18.11 -12.94 16.95
N GLY A 215 18.13 -11.60 16.90
CA GLY A 215 18.91 -10.72 17.80
C GLY A 215 20.27 -11.27 18.22
N ASN A 216 20.28 -12.02 19.32
CA ASN A 216 21.38 -12.91 19.72
C ASN A 216 21.00 -14.39 19.52
N GLY A 217 21.41 -14.99 18.39
CA GLY A 217 21.22 -16.40 18.08
C GLY A 217 20.35 -16.67 16.85
N TYR A 218 19.82 -17.90 16.78
CA TYR A 218 19.04 -18.38 15.66
C TYR A 218 17.72 -18.98 16.15
N GLN A 219 16.69 -18.89 15.33
CA GLN A 219 15.42 -19.57 15.51
C GLN A 219 15.10 -20.41 14.28
N THR A 220 14.30 -21.45 14.46
CA THR A 220 13.75 -22.24 13.37
C THR A 220 12.42 -21.65 12.92
N VAL A 221 12.28 -21.35 11.63
CA VAL A 221 11.02 -20.96 10.99
C VAL A 221 10.66 -21.95 9.91
N SER A 222 9.37 -22.26 9.75
CA SER A 222 8.90 -23.26 8.79
C SER A 222 7.65 -22.77 8.07
N PHE A 223 7.58 -23.04 6.78
CA PHE A 223 6.47 -22.68 5.90
C PHE A 223 6.01 -23.91 5.15
N LYS A 224 4.69 -24.09 5.03
CA LYS A 224 4.07 -25.20 4.31
C LYS A 224 3.62 -24.77 2.92
N ALA A 225 3.70 -25.66 1.95
CA ALA A 225 3.18 -25.41 0.62
C ALA A 225 1.67 -25.13 0.65
N GLY A 226 1.22 -24.24 -0.24
CA GLY A 226 -0.16 -23.79 -0.35
C GLY A 226 -0.41 -22.37 0.15
N ILE A 227 -1.67 -21.95 0.06
CA ILE A 227 -2.11 -20.60 0.48
C ILE A 227 -2.02 -20.49 2.00
N GLN A 228 -1.29 -19.49 2.47
CA GLN A 228 -1.15 -19.15 3.87
C GLN A 228 -1.41 -17.66 4.08
N HIS A 229 -2.23 -17.35 5.08
CA HIS A 229 -2.44 -15.99 5.54
C HIS A 229 -1.34 -15.62 6.55
N MET A 230 -0.57 -14.57 6.26
CA MET A 230 0.59 -14.15 7.04
C MET A 230 0.40 -12.73 7.58
N ASN A 231 0.61 -12.56 8.88
CA ASN A 231 0.76 -11.24 9.50
C ASN A 231 2.17 -10.66 9.20
N GLY A 232 2.41 -9.42 9.59
CA GLY A 232 3.67 -8.71 9.30
C GLY A 232 4.92 -9.47 9.73
N ASP A 233 4.95 -9.99 10.96
CA ASP A 233 6.09 -10.77 11.47
C ASP A 233 6.33 -12.06 10.66
N THR A 234 5.26 -12.80 10.34
CA THR A 234 5.36 -14.06 9.58
C THR A 234 5.77 -13.80 8.12
N ALA A 235 5.18 -12.78 7.50
CA ALA A 235 5.51 -12.36 6.13
C ALA A 235 6.97 -11.89 6.03
N LEU A 236 7.46 -11.16 7.03
CA LEU A 236 8.86 -10.73 7.08
C LEU A 236 9.82 -11.91 7.19
N LYS A 237 9.51 -12.89 8.05
CA LYS A 237 10.30 -14.12 8.17
C LYS A 237 10.32 -14.91 6.86
N TYR A 238 9.19 -14.97 6.16
CA TYR A 238 9.07 -15.63 4.87
C TYR A 238 9.95 -14.97 3.80
N ALA A 239 9.84 -13.65 3.64
CA ALA A 239 10.60 -12.87 2.67
C ALA A 239 12.12 -12.91 2.93
N ARG A 240 12.54 -13.00 4.20
CA ARG A 240 13.96 -12.96 4.58
C ARG A 240 14.64 -14.33 4.69
N SER A 241 13.89 -15.42 4.69
CA SER A 241 14.47 -16.75 4.88
C SER A 241 15.41 -17.13 3.72
N ARG A 242 16.61 -17.59 4.08
CA ARG A 242 17.72 -17.91 3.14
C ARG A 242 18.42 -19.22 3.44
N HIS A 243 18.23 -19.81 4.61
CA HIS A 243 19.04 -20.96 5.04
C HIS A 243 18.19 -22.21 5.16
N SER A 244 17.35 -22.45 4.14
CA SER A 244 16.69 -23.73 4.02
C SER A 244 17.56 -24.71 3.25
N SER A 245 17.81 -25.87 3.85
CA SER A 245 18.40 -27.03 3.18
C SER A 245 17.36 -27.83 2.39
N ASP A 246 16.09 -27.46 2.49
CA ASP A 246 14.96 -28.16 1.88
C ASP A 246 14.64 -27.57 0.50
N ASN A 247 14.32 -28.43 -0.47
CA ASN A 247 13.73 -28.06 -1.76
C ASN A 247 14.48 -26.98 -2.57
N ASN A 248 15.78 -26.80 -2.35
CA ASN A 248 16.61 -25.78 -3.02
C ASN A 248 16.17 -24.32 -2.73
N GLU A 249 15.41 -24.12 -1.65
CA GLU A 249 14.80 -22.84 -1.25
C GLU A 249 15.78 -21.89 -0.51
N GLY A 250 17.02 -22.33 -0.27
CA GLY A 250 18.08 -21.57 0.41
C GLY A 250 18.94 -20.67 -0.49
N SER A 251 18.52 -20.38 -1.72
CA SER A 251 19.30 -19.53 -2.64
C SER A 251 18.86 -18.06 -2.62
N ASP A 252 19.77 -17.16 -2.99
CA ASP A 252 19.49 -15.72 -3.11
C ASP A 252 18.44 -15.39 -4.17
N PHE A 253 18.31 -16.26 -5.18
CA PHE A 253 17.30 -16.15 -6.22
C PHE A 253 15.90 -16.43 -5.67
N MET A 254 15.74 -17.51 -4.90
CA MET A 254 14.45 -17.85 -4.28
C MET A 254 14.04 -16.79 -3.26
N ARG A 255 14.98 -16.25 -2.47
CA ARG A 255 14.69 -15.09 -1.61
C ARG A 255 14.19 -13.89 -2.42
N GLY A 256 14.85 -13.56 -3.52
CA GLY A 256 14.46 -12.42 -4.37
C GLY A 256 13.07 -12.56 -4.98
N THR A 257 12.56 -13.79 -5.12
CA THR A 257 11.19 -14.07 -5.59
C THR A 257 10.14 -13.91 -4.48
N ARG A 258 10.54 -14.08 -3.21
CA ARG A 258 9.65 -13.93 -2.03
C ARG A 258 9.63 -12.50 -1.46
N SER A 259 10.61 -11.67 -1.82
CA SER A 259 10.76 -10.27 -1.39
C SER A 259 10.04 -9.34 -2.35
#